data_AF-A0AAV0ZGL2-F1
#
_entry.id   AF-A0AAV0ZGL2-F1
#
_cell.length_a   1.000
_cell.length_b   1.000
_cell.length_c   1.000
_cell.angle_alpha   90.00
_cell.angle_beta   90.00
_cell.angle_gamma   90.00
#
_symmetry.space_group_name_H-M   'P 1'
#
loop_
_entity.id
_entity.type
_entity.pdbx_description
1 polymer ?
#
loop_
_entity_poly.entity_id
_entity_poly.type
_entity_poly.pdbx_seq_one_letter_code
_entity_poly.pdbx_strand_id
1 'polypeptide(L)'
;MENNGSFKEKSFFNGVYFGEFKSKVFHGKGKYTWSNGTIYEGDWVDGKKSGKGRIIWPCRKKFKGEVSKNDCLGNEAEKNRCVYIGNWKNNKKDGRGTVKWACGDVLDGCWSNGVLMSGVCRFANGDIYTGGFKNSFFHGKGESTGSNDVIIYEGDWVNGKITGKGLLTWPSGTNYEAKFSRSCPRGNGTYTWKDGSIFNGNWKDNKKSGKGVMKWANGDVFDGSWSNGLRHGSGVYRFANGDVCIGNFKSKFLHGKGKYTSSNGTIYKGYWDDGTMTEKIPDLENLVGDYMLLQIPNKDESDAGLSCLVTKGKNIQGVLVVEKIEQYSETTKLSVMQGKKKSSTISTFFKTVKAKMERNLQIRIRDDETM
;
A
#
# COMPACT_ATOMS: atom_id res chain seq x y z
N MET A 1 15.03 78.24 -23.82
CA MET A 1 16.38 77.97 -23.29
C MET A 1 16.22 77.04 -22.10
N GLU A 2 16.73 75.84 -22.28
CA GLU A 2 16.61 74.69 -21.38
C GLU A 2 17.28 74.99 -20.04
N ASN A 3 16.51 74.88 -18.97
CA ASN A 3 17.08 74.98 -17.63
C ASN A 3 17.35 73.55 -17.17
N ASN A 4 18.62 73.14 -17.26
CA ASN A 4 19.14 71.89 -16.71
C ASN A 4 18.58 71.68 -15.30
N GLY A 5 17.84 70.59 -15.11
CA GLY A 5 17.21 70.23 -13.85
C GLY A 5 18.27 70.11 -12.76
N SER A 6 18.51 71.20 -12.02
CA SER A 6 19.49 71.18 -10.95
C SER A 6 18.98 70.24 -9.87
N PHE A 7 19.81 69.29 -9.45
CA PHE A 7 19.53 68.49 -8.27
C PHE A 7 19.43 69.45 -7.08
N LYS A 8 18.34 69.33 -6.32
CA LYS A 8 18.12 70.14 -5.12
C LYS A 8 17.81 69.23 -3.95
N GLU A 9 18.37 69.58 -2.80
CA GLU A 9 17.95 69.02 -1.52
C GLU A 9 16.78 69.84 -0.97
N LYS A 10 15.73 69.18 -0.49
CA LYS A 10 14.62 69.83 0.18
C LYS A 10 14.13 68.96 1.34
N SER A 11 14.11 69.55 2.52
CA SER A 11 13.59 68.94 3.74
C SER A 11 12.08 69.15 3.86
N PHE A 12 11.39 68.11 4.28
CA PHE A 12 9.95 68.06 4.56
C PHE A 12 9.75 67.54 5.98
N PHE A 13 8.56 67.77 6.53
CA PHE A 13 8.21 67.31 7.88
C PHE A 13 8.41 65.79 8.07
N ASN A 14 8.27 64.98 7.00
CA ASN A 14 8.34 63.52 7.02
C ASN A 14 9.55 62.92 6.29
N GLY A 15 10.56 63.74 5.93
CA GLY A 15 11.76 63.24 5.27
C GLY A 15 12.50 64.28 4.44
N VAL A 16 13.55 63.85 3.74
CA VAL A 16 14.39 64.69 2.89
C VAL A 16 14.39 64.12 1.48
N TYR A 17 14.13 64.97 0.49
CA TYR A 17 14.29 64.62 -0.93
C TYR A 17 15.54 65.27 -1.49
N PHE A 18 16.30 64.51 -2.26
CA PHE A 18 17.42 64.96 -3.07
C PHE A 18 17.21 64.50 -4.50
N GLY A 19 16.96 65.43 -5.43
CA GLY A 19 16.65 65.05 -6.80
C GLY A 19 16.23 66.20 -7.68
N GLU A 20 15.79 65.84 -8.88
CA GLU A 20 15.23 66.76 -9.85
C GLU A 20 13.82 67.22 -9.43
N PHE A 21 13.47 68.44 -9.85
CA PHE A 21 12.15 69.03 -9.64
C PHE A 21 11.62 69.59 -10.95
N LYS A 22 10.32 69.39 -11.21
CA LYS A 22 9.57 70.05 -12.27
C LYS A 22 8.40 70.78 -11.62
N SER A 23 8.23 72.08 -11.88
CA SER A 23 7.12 72.88 -11.30
C SER A 23 6.95 72.72 -9.79
N LYS A 24 8.07 72.69 -9.03
CA LYS A 24 8.13 72.50 -7.57
C LYS A 24 7.70 71.11 -7.04
N VAL A 25 7.44 70.12 -7.91
CA VAL A 25 7.17 68.72 -7.53
C VAL A 25 8.34 67.79 -7.91
N PHE A 26 8.50 66.67 -7.19
CA PHE A 26 9.54 65.67 -7.49
C PHE A 26 9.32 65.11 -8.89
N HIS A 27 10.36 65.09 -9.71
CA HIS A 27 10.31 64.60 -11.08
C HIS A 27 11.70 64.08 -11.48
N GLY A 28 11.80 63.24 -12.51
CA GLY A 28 13.10 62.73 -12.98
C GLY A 28 13.75 61.76 -12.00
N LYS A 29 15.06 61.81 -11.84
CA LYS A 29 15.78 60.95 -10.89
C LYS A 29 15.84 61.61 -9.50
N GLY A 30 15.58 60.81 -8.47
CA GLY A 30 15.60 61.34 -7.10
C GLY A 30 15.69 60.29 -6.01
N LYS A 31 16.22 60.73 -4.87
CA LYS A 31 16.33 59.99 -3.62
C LYS A 31 15.45 60.64 -2.57
N TYR A 32 14.56 59.88 -1.94
CA TYR A 32 13.80 60.33 -0.78
C TYR A 32 14.16 59.49 0.44
N THR A 33 14.54 60.13 1.54
CA THR A 33 14.79 59.50 2.83
C THR A 33 13.69 59.92 3.80
N TRP A 34 12.80 58.99 4.17
CA TRP A 34 11.76 59.25 5.16
C TRP A 34 12.34 59.33 6.58
N SER A 35 11.68 60.09 7.44
CA SER A 35 12.06 60.21 8.86
C SER A 35 12.03 58.89 9.63
N ASN A 36 11.25 57.90 9.15
CA ASN A 36 11.27 56.54 9.70
C ASN A 36 12.51 55.72 9.30
N GLY A 37 13.40 56.25 8.45
CA GLY A 37 14.62 55.60 7.98
C GLY A 37 14.49 54.84 6.65
N THR A 38 13.32 54.87 6.00
CA THR A 38 13.13 54.29 4.67
C THR A 38 13.78 55.20 3.62
N ILE A 39 14.31 54.65 2.54
CA ILE A 39 14.94 55.36 1.42
C ILE A 39 14.35 54.83 0.12
N TYR A 40 14.07 55.69 -0.86
CA TYR A 40 13.78 55.31 -2.24
C TYR A 40 14.69 56.10 -3.16
N GLU A 41 15.34 55.42 -4.10
CA GLU A 41 16.20 55.98 -5.14
C GLU A 41 15.70 55.48 -6.49
N GLY A 42 15.12 56.34 -7.33
CA GLY A 42 14.52 55.88 -8.58
C GLY A 42 13.89 56.98 -9.41
N ASP A 43 13.07 56.60 -10.39
CA ASP A 43 12.31 57.57 -11.18
C ASP A 43 11.14 58.16 -10.38
N TRP A 44 10.86 59.43 -10.66
CA TRP A 44 9.78 60.22 -10.11
C TRP A 44 9.01 60.90 -11.23
N VAL A 45 7.68 60.80 -11.17
CA VAL A 45 6.77 61.51 -12.07
C VAL A 45 5.70 62.17 -11.22
N ASP A 46 5.63 63.50 -11.29
CA ASP A 46 4.65 64.36 -10.63
C ASP A 46 4.47 64.06 -9.14
N GLY A 47 5.59 64.00 -8.41
CA GLY A 47 5.63 63.76 -6.97
C GLY A 47 5.49 62.28 -6.58
N LYS A 48 5.36 61.36 -7.54
CA LYS A 48 5.12 59.94 -7.27
C LYS A 48 6.27 59.08 -7.79
N LYS A 49 6.60 58.02 -7.05
CA LYS A 49 7.55 57.00 -7.45
C LYS A 49 7.05 56.32 -8.73
N SER A 50 7.92 56.19 -9.71
CA SER A 50 7.62 55.62 -11.02
C SER A 50 8.85 54.84 -11.53
N GLY A 51 8.70 54.07 -12.60
CA GLY A 51 9.82 53.47 -13.34
C GLY A 51 10.74 52.57 -12.51
N LYS A 52 12.04 52.56 -12.83
CA LYS A 52 13.02 51.69 -12.18
C LYS A 52 13.55 52.37 -10.91
N GLY A 53 13.41 51.69 -9.78
CA GLY A 53 13.82 52.23 -8.49
C GLY A 53 14.36 51.19 -7.52
N ARG A 54 14.99 51.70 -6.47
CA ARG A 54 15.51 50.94 -5.35
C ARG A 54 14.92 51.47 -4.05
N ILE A 55 14.37 50.60 -3.21
CA ILE A 55 13.92 50.95 -1.86
C ILE A 55 14.91 50.36 -0.85
N ILE A 56 15.23 51.09 0.21
CA ILE A 56 16.00 50.62 1.36
C ILE A 56 15.16 50.88 2.61
N TRP A 57 14.89 49.87 3.42
CA TRP A 57 14.11 50.03 4.63
C TRP A 57 15.01 50.25 5.85
N PRO A 58 14.47 50.74 6.99
CA PRO A 58 15.25 51.01 8.20
C PRO A 58 15.98 49.77 8.71
N CYS A 59 15.42 48.58 8.47
CA CYS A 59 16.01 47.27 8.76
C CYS A 59 17.13 46.84 7.78
N ARG A 60 17.61 47.76 6.92
CA ARG A 60 18.62 47.56 5.87
C ARG A 60 18.23 46.60 4.73
N LYS A 61 16.97 46.14 4.68
CA LYS A 61 16.41 45.43 3.51
C LYS A 61 16.51 46.32 2.26
N LYS A 62 16.63 45.72 1.08
CA LYS A 62 16.74 46.44 -0.20
C LYS A 62 15.85 45.80 -1.26
N PHE A 63 15.18 46.61 -2.05
CA PHE A 63 14.40 46.21 -3.23
C PHE A 63 14.96 46.92 -4.44
N LYS A 64 14.99 46.26 -5.60
CA LYS A 64 15.33 46.87 -6.88
C LYS A 64 14.37 46.31 -7.94
N GLY A 65 13.62 47.18 -8.60
CA GLY A 65 12.56 46.76 -9.51
C GLY A 65 11.79 47.93 -10.10
N GLU A 66 10.71 47.63 -10.81
CA GLU A 66 9.76 48.63 -11.27
C GLU A 66 8.83 49.06 -10.12
N VAL A 67 8.61 50.36 -9.96
CA VAL A 67 7.79 50.96 -8.91
C VAL A 67 6.76 51.86 -9.58
N SER A 68 5.47 51.70 -9.27
CA SER A 68 4.43 52.60 -9.79
C SER A 68 3.42 52.92 -8.72
N LYS A 69 3.20 54.22 -8.42
CA LYS A 69 2.17 54.83 -7.53
C LYS A 69 1.87 54.17 -6.16
N ASN A 70 1.63 52.87 -6.06
CA ASN A 70 1.48 52.05 -4.84
C ASN A 70 2.07 50.61 -4.95
N ASP A 71 2.53 50.19 -6.12
CA ASP A 71 2.98 48.83 -6.41
C ASP A 71 4.50 48.77 -6.61
N CYS A 72 5.14 47.75 -6.03
CA CYS A 72 6.55 47.44 -6.22
C CYS A 72 6.64 46.08 -6.94
N LEU A 73 6.97 46.10 -8.23
CA LEU A 73 7.24 44.91 -9.04
C LEU A 73 8.76 44.64 -9.04
N GLY A 74 9.22 43.71 -8.21
CA GLY A 74 10.64 43.37 -8.14
C GLY A 74 11.03 42.50 -6.95
N ASN A 75 12.28 42.06 -6.96
CA ASN A 75 12.82 41.08 -6.03
C ASN A 75 12.96 41.68 -4.63
N GLU A 76 12.13 41.20 -3.69
CA GLU A 76 12.22 41.52 -2.27
C GLU A 76 13.28 40.63 -1.60
N ALA A 77 14.30 41.24 -1.01
CA ALA A 77 15.34 40.56 -0.26
C ALA A 77 14.96 40.48 1.21
N GLU A 78 14.38 39.35 1.62
CA GLU A 78 14.32 38.95 3.03
C GLU A 78 15.29 37.81 3.33
N LYS A 79 15.75 37.79 4.58
CA LYS A 79 16.67 36.83 5.19
C LYS A 79 16.29 35.34 5.05
N ASN A 80 15.15 35.02 4.47
CA ASN A 80 14.71 33.68 4.07
C ASN A 80 14.48 33.64 2.56
N ARG A 81 15.55 33.95 1.81
CA ARG A 81 15.80 33.68 0.39
C ARG A 81 14.65 32.99 -0.37
N CYS A 82 13.55 33.71 -0.62
CA CYS A 82 12.55 33.31 -1.59
C CYS A 82 12.03 34.53 -2.36
N VAL A 83 11.87 34.38 -3.67
CA VAL A 83 11.42 35.43 -4.59
C VAL A 83 10.11 34.97 -5.19
N TYR A 84 9.06 35.78 -5.04
CA TYR A 84 7.80 35.57 -5.76
C TYR A 84 7.75 36.43 -7.02
N ILE A 85 7.38 35.81 -8.14
CA ILE A 85 7.20 36.45 -9.45
C ILE A 85 5.80 36.07 -9.91
N GLY A 86 4.88 37.02 -9.98
CA GLY A 86 3.52 36.70 -10.39
C GLY A 86 2.54 37.82 -10.13
N ASN A 87 1.27 37.48 -10.27
CA ASN A 87 0.17 38.42 -10.19
C ASN A 87 -0.16 38.78 -8.73
N TRP A 88 -0.60 40.04 -8.55
CA TRP A 88 -0.99 40.62 -7.28
C TRP A 88 -2.33 41.34 -7.42
N LYS A 89 -3.18 41.24 -6.39
CA LYS A 89 -4.44 41.94 -6.27
C LYS A 89 -4.66 42.34 -4.82
N ASN A 90 -4.98 43.61 -4.56
CA ASN A 90 -5.20 44.14 -3.20
C ASN A 90 -4.07 43.79 -2.21
N ASN A 91 -2.81 43.97 -2.63
CA ASN A 91 -1.62 43.62 -1.85
C ASN A 91 -1.49 42.13 -1.46
N LYS A 92 -2.17 41.24 -2.18
CA LYS A 92 -2.12 39.78 -1.98
C LYS A 92 -1.79 39.08 -3.29
N LYS A 93 -1.10 37.94 -3.21
CA LYS A 93 -0.84 37.08 -4.38
C LYS A 93 -2.18 36.58 -4.93
N ASP A 94 -2.42 36.75 -6.22
CA ASP A 94 -3.72 36.41 -6.81
C ASP A 94 -3.54 36.09 -8.29
N GLY A 95 -4.00 34.92 -8.75
CA GLY A 95 -3.70 34.40 -10.09
C GLY A 95 -2.45 33.52 -10.13
N ARG A 96 -1.77 33.48 -11.28
CA ARG A 96 -0.55 32.65 -11.45
C ARG A 96 0.70 33.36 -10.93
N GLY A 97 1.67 32.55 -10.50
CA GLY A 97 2.97 33.02 -10.06
C GLY A 97 3.96 31.88 -9.81
N THR A 98 5.18 32.27 -9.47
CA THR A 98 6.29 31.38 -9.17
C THR A 98 6.98 31.85 -7.90
N VAL A 99 7.22 30.97 -6.95
CA VAL A 99 8.12 31.20 -5.82
C VAL A 99 9.42 30.45 -6.08
N LYS A 100 10.56 31.11 -5.97
CA LYS A 100 11.89 30.49 -6.04
C LYS A 100 12.57 30.65 -4.70
N TRP A 101 12.97 29.57 -4.06
CA TRP A 101 13.75 29.61 -2.82
C TRP A 101 15.24 29.42 -3.13
N ALA A 102 16.15 29.98 -2.33
CA ALA A 102 17.57 29.79 -2.59
C ALA A 102 18.17 28.50 -2.03
N CYS A 103 17.35 27.63 -1.42
CA CYS A 103 17.71 26.21 -1.37
C CYS A 103 17.71 25.59 -2.78
N GLY A 104 17.10 26.25 -3.78
CA GLY A 104 16.95 25.76 -5.14
C GLY A 104 15.52 25.31 -5.46
N ASP A 105 14.64 25.22 -4.46
CA ASP A 105 13.25 24.85 -4.66
C ASP A 105 12.50 25.89 -5.51
N VAL A 106 11.54 25.43 -6.29
CA VAL A 106 10.68 26.26 -7.15
C VAL A 106 9.24 25.80 -7.04
N LEU A 107 8.30 26.74 -6.89
CA LEU A 107 6.87 26.47 -6.85
C LEU A 107 6.17 27.33 -7.88
N ASP A 108 5.61 26.70 -8.90
CA ASP A 108 4.67 27.32 -9.83
C ASP A 108 3.26 27.07 -9.33
N GLY A 109 2.45 28.12 -9.12
CA GLY A 109 1.17 27.96 -8.43
C GLY A 109 0.01 28.79 -8.97
N CYS A 110 -1.15 28.53 -8.38
CA CYS A 110 -2.36 29.34 -8.51
C CYS A 110 -2.74 29.87 -7.13
N TRP A 111 -2.80 31.20 -7.00
CA TRP A 111 -3.14 31.91 -5.77
C TRP A 111 -4.52 32.53 -5.87
N SER A 112 -5.21 32.59 -4.73
CA SER A 112 -6.45 33.33 -4.57
C SER A 112 -6.43 34.05 -3.23
N ASN A 113 -6.52 35.39 -3.25
CA ASN A 113 -6.48 36.23 -2.05
C ASN A 113 -5.31 35.93 -1.10
N GLY A 114 -4.12 35.68 -1.65
CA GLY A 114 -2.89 35.39 -0.91
C GLY A 114 -2.72 33.93 -0.52
N VAL A 115 -3.71 33.07 -0.74
CA VAL A 115 -3.67 31.64 -0.42
C VAL A 115 -3.26 30.86 -1.66
N LEU A 116 -2.27 29.99 -1.53
CA LEU A 116 -1.90 29.02 -2.55
C LEU A 116 -2.94 27.91 -2.61
N MET A 117 -3.55 27.70 -3.77
CA MET A 117 -4.63 26.72 -3.98
C MET A 117 -4.09 25.42 -4.57
N SER A 118 -3.27 25.53 -5.61
CA SER A 118 -2.65 24.40 -6.31
C SER A 118 -1.32 24.82 -6.94
N GLY A 119 -0.48 23.85 -7.28
CA GLY A 119 0.79 24.14 -7.94
C GLY A 119 1.67 22.92 -8.17
N VAL A 120 2.83 23.19 -8.74
CA VAL A 120 3.93 22.26 -8.98
C VAL A 120 5.13 22.73 -8.18
N CYS A 121 5.56 21.96 -7.19
CA CYS A 121 6.77 22.19 -6.42
C CYS A 121 7.89 21.30 -6.97
N ARG A 122 9.00 21.89 -7.40
CA ARG A 122 10.23 21.23 -7.80
C ARG A 122 11.26 21.49 -6.72
N PHE A 123 11.68 20.45 -6.03
CA PHE A 123 12.64 20.53 -4.96
C PHE A 123 14.07 20.45 -5.50
N ALA A 124 15.01 21.08 -4.80
CA ALA A 124 16.42 21.08 -5.16
C ALA A 124 17.06 19.68 -5.15
N ASN A 125 16.50 18.75 -4.36
CA ASN A 125 16.90 17.35 -4.38
C ASN A 125 16.39 16.59 -5.62
N GLY A 126 15.62 17.23 -6.50
CA GLY A 126 15.05 16.70 -7.73
C GLY A 126 13.62 16.14 -7.60
N ASP A 127 13.06 16.10 -6.38
CA ASP A 127 11.68 15.65 -6.18
C ASP A 127 10.70 16.65 -6.78
N ILE A 128 9.55 16.15 -7.24
CA ILE A 128 8.48 16.97 -7.79
C ILE A 128 7.18 16.62 -7.07
N TYR A 129 6.40 17.63 -6.68
CA TYR A 129 5.02 17.47 -6.24
C TYR A 129 4.10 18.28 -7.13
N THR A 130 2.96 17.72 -7.53
CA THR A 130 1.89 18.40 -8.25
C THR A 130 0.58 18.17 -7.51
N GLY A 131 -0.09 19.24 -7.08
CA GLY A 131 -1.37 19.07 -6.40
C GLY A 131 -1.88 20.30 -5.67
N GLY A 132 -2.80 20.04 -4.73
CA GLY A 132 -3.45 21.05 -3.92
C GLY A 132 -2.62 21.49 -2.70
N PHE A 133 -2.94 22.67 -2.18
CA PHE A 133 -2.31 23.22 -1.00
C PHE A 133 -3.34 23.74 -0.01
N LYS A 134 -3.02 23.64 1.29
CA LYS A 134 -3.78 24.25 2.38
C LYS A 134 -2.81 24.71 3.46
N ASN A 135 -2.91 25.97 3.87
CA ASN A 135 -2.00 26.58 4.85
C ASN A 135 -0.51 26.37 4.49
N SER A 136 -0.18 26.47 3.20
CA SER A 136 1.17 26.24 2.64
C SER A 136 1.70 24.80 2.71
N PHE A 137 0.88 23.83 3.10
CA PHE A 137 1.21 22.41 3.05
C PHE A 137 0.49 21.70 1.90
N PHE A 138 1.09 20.63 1.37
CA PHE A 138 0.43 19.74 0.41
C PHE A 138 -0.87 19.19 0.99
N HIS A 139 -1.93 19.25 0.21
CA HIS A 139 -3.27 18.87 0.65
C HIS A 139 -4.18 18.42 -0.49
N GLY A 140 -5.12 17.52 -0.17
CA GLY A 140 -6.06 16.98 -1.14
C GLY A 140 -5.39 15.95 -2.05
N LYS A 141 -5.82 15.88 -3.32
CA LYS A 141 -5.19 14.99 -4.29
C LYS A 141 -3.87 15.58 -4.78
N GLY A 142 -2.85 14.74 -4.88
CA GLY A 142 -1.57 15.15 -5.42
C GLY A 142 -0.72 13.97 -5.85
N GLU A 143 0.17 14.27 -6.78
CA GLU A 143 1.18 13.37 -7.33
C GLU A 143 2.56 13.80 -6.83
N SER A 144 3.41 12.87 -6.42
CA SER A 144 4.82 13.15 -6.17
C SER A 144 5.74 12.18 -6.89
N THR A 145 6.80 12.71 -7.50
CA THR A 145 7.83 11.97 -8.20
C THR A 145 9.15 12.15 -7.48
N GLY A 146 9.78 11.05 -7.06
CA GLY A 146 11.12 11.09 -6.45
C GLY A 146 12.25 11.29 -7.47
N SER A 147 13.36 11.87 -7.03
CA SER A 147 14.61 11.89 -7.81
C SER A 147 15.32 10.52 -7.78
N ASN A 148 15.89 10.11 -8.93
CA ASN A 148 16.55 8.82 -9.18
C ASN A 148 15.60 7.64 -9.37
N ASP A 149 15.01 7.55 -10.57
CA ASP A 149 14.23 6.39 -10.99
C ASP A 149 12.92 6.24 -10.15
N VAL A 150 12.15 7.34 -10.22
CA VAL A 150 10.69 7.50 -10.27
C VAL A 150 9.85 6.50 -9.47
N ILE A 151 9.73 6.77 -8.17
CA ILE A 151 8.55 6.41 -7.38
C ILE A 151 7.50 7.51 -7.57
N ILE A 152 6.40 7.19 -8.26
CA ILE A 152 5.23 8.08 -8.36
C ILE A 152 4.26 7.70 -7.25
N TYR A 153 3.99 8.63 -6.33
CA TYR A 153 2.85 8.51 -5.43
C TYR A 153 1.68 9.32 -5.98
N GLU A 154 0.56 8.67 -6.27
CA GLU A 154 -0.72 9.33 -6.53
C GLU A 154 -1.68 9.04 -5.38
N GLY A 155 -2.16 10.07 -4.67
CA GLY A 155 -3.07 9.85 -3.54
C GLY A 155 -3.47 11.08 -2.75
N ASP A 156 -3.93 10.84 -1.51
CA ASP A 156 -4.42 11.89 -0.62
C ASP A 156 -3.28 12.46 0.24
N TRP A 157 -3.29 13.78 0.40
CA TRP A 157 -2.33 14.54 1.19
C TRP A 157 -3.03 15.32 2.30
N VAL A 158 -2.48 15.27 3.51
CA VAL A 158 -2.92 16.09 4.65
C VAL A 158 -1.71 16.67 5.36
N ASN A 159 -1.60 18.00 5.34
CA ASN A 159 -0.52 18.75 5.99
C ASN A 159 0.87 18.26 5.60
N GLY A 160 1.11 18.05 4.29
CA GLY A 160 2.41 17.62 3.77
C GLY A 160 2.69 16.13 3.93
N LYS A 161 1.73 15.33 4.42
CA LYS A 161 1.91 13.88 4.63
C LYS A 161 0.93 13.10 3.76
N ILE A 162 1.42 12.03 3.13
CA ILE A 162 0.58 11.08 2.39
C ILE A 162 -0.35 10.33 3.36
N THR A 163 -1.59 10.13 2.92
CA THR A 163 -2.66 9.49 3.67
C THR A 163 -3.66 8.84 2.71
N GLY A 164 -4.65 8.12 3.23
CA GLY A 164 -5.73 7.57 2.41
C GLY A 164 -5.26 6.45 1.48
N LYS A 165 -5.92 6.28 0.34
CA LYS A 165 -5.44 5.33 -0.68
C LYS A 165 -4.36 6.00 -1.53
N GLY A 166 -3.31 5.27 -1.84
CA GLY A 166 -2.32 5.74 -2.79
C GLY A 166 -1.73 4.63 -3.62
N LEU A 167 -1.24 5.01 -4.80
CA LEU A 167 -0.56 4.16 -5.75
C LEU A 167 0.92 4.55 -5.79
N LEU A 168 1.81 3.58 -5.58
CA LEU A 168 3.25 3.73 -5.83
C LEU A 168 3.61 3.02 -7.12
N THR A 169 4.22 3.74 -8.06
CA THR A 169 4.74 3.16 -9.31
C THR A 169 6.26 3.26 -9.32
N TRP A 170 6.96 2.15 -9.57
CA TRP A 170 8.41 2.11 -9.77
C TRP A 170 8.75 2.16 -11.27
N PRO A 171 9.97 2.55 -11.66
CA PRO A 171 10.43 2.60 -13.06
C PRO A 171 10.42 1.26 -13.76
N SER A 172 10.48 0.18 -12.99
CA SER A 172 10.32 -1.17 -13.51
C SER A 172 8.93 -1.42 -14.10
N GLY A 173 7.97 -0.49 -13.94
CA GLY A 173 6.56 -0.63 -14.31
C GLY A 173 5.73 -1.36 -13.25
N THR A 174 6.36 -1.64 -12.10
CA THR A 174 5.71 -2.30 -10.97
C THR A 174 4.89 -1.30 -10.19
N ASN A 175 3.72 -1.73 -9.69
CA ASN A 175 2.76 -0.88 -8.98
C ASN A 175 2.42 -1.45 -7.60
N TYR A 176 2.22 -0.59 -6.62
CA TYR A 176 1.74 -0.95 -5.29
C TYR A 176 0.65 0.00 -4.82
N GLU A 177 -0.57 -0.51 -4.72
CA GLU A 177 -1.72 0.20 -4.16
C GLU A 177 -1.90 -0.20 -2.69
N ALA A 178 -1.92 0.79 -1.79
CA ALA A 178 -2.15 0.56 -0.37
C ALA A 178 -2.87 1.73 0.31
N LYS A 179 -3.35 1.48 1.53
CA LYS A 179 -3.77 2.56 2.43
C LYS A 179 -2.56 3.10 3.19
N PHE A 180 -2.36 4.41 3.15
CA PHE A 180 -1.28 5.12 3.84
C PHE A 180 -1.84 5.87 5.06
N SER A 181 -1.04 5.92 6.11
CA SER A 181 -1.30 6.73 7.29
C SER A 181 0.01 7.28 7.83
N ARG A 182 0.15 8.61 7.85
CA ARG A 182 1.36 9.32 8.31
C ARG A 182 2.62 8.87 7.56
N SER A 183 2.53 8.75 6.24
CA SER A 183 3.65 8.32 5.39
C SER A 183 4.10 6.86 5.52
N CYS A 184 3.35 6.04 6.25
CA CYS A 184 3.59 4.60 6.30
C CYS A 184 2.45 3.85 5.60
N PRO A 185 2.74 2.88 4.71
CA PRO A 185 1.74 1.95 4.24
C PRO A 185 1.19 1.14 5.42
N ARG A 186 -0.12 0.94 5.46
CA ARG A 186 -0.81 0.15 6.50
C ARG A 186 -1.74 -0.86 5.86
N GLY A 187 -1.75 -2.06 6.45
CA GLY A 187 -2.67 -3.14 6.10
C GLY A 187 -2.23 -3.96 4.88
N ASN A 188 -3.23 -4.55 4.20
CA ASN A 188 -3.04 -5.27 2.95
C ASN A 188 -2.78 -4.29 1.80
N GLY A 189 -1.89 -4.66 0.88
CA GLY A 189 -1.63 -3.91 -0.34
C GLY A 189 -1.70 -4.82 -1.56
N THR A 190 -2.04 -4.21 -2.71
CA THR A 190 -2.03 -4.87 -4.02
C THR A 190 -0.76 -4.51 -4.75
N TYR A 191 0.05 -5.50 -5.05
CA TYR A 191 1.31 -5.35 -5.77
C TYR A 191 1.19 -5.99 -7.15
N THR A 192 1.41 -5.22 -8.21
CA THR A 192 1.33 -5.68 -9.60
C THR A 192 2.71 -5.59 -10.23
N TRP A 193 3.27 -6.74 -10.60
CA TRP A 193 4.57 -6.83 -11.27
C TRP A 193 4.44 -6.51 -12.77
N LYS A 194 5.57 -6.18 -13.40
CA LYS A 194 5.65 -5.88 -14.85
C LYS A 194 5.15 -7.01 -15.75
N ASP A 195 5.32 -8.26 -15.32
CA ASP A 195 4.85 -9.45 -16.05
C ASP A 195 3.31 -9.62 -15.99
N GLY A 196 2.61 -8.79 -15.21
CA GLY A 196 1.16 -8.90 -14.98
C GLY A 196 0.80 -9.79 -13.79
N SER A 197 1.77 -10.36 -13.08
CA SER A 197 1.51 -11.03 -11.80
C SER A 197 0.96 -10.02 -10.78
N ILE A 198 0.05 -10.46 -9.90
CA ILE A 198 -0.62 -9.62 -8.91
C ILE A 198 -0.62 -10.32 -7.54
N PHE A 199 -0.27 -9.60 -6.49
CA PHE A 199 -0.41 -10.07 -5.11
C PHE A 199 -1.26 -9.11 -4.31
N ASN A 200 -2.32 -9.62 -3.68
CA ASN A 200 -3.12 -8.87 -2.72
C ASN A 200 -2.98 -9.52 -1.34
N GLY A 201 -2.31 -8.85 -0.41
CA GLY A 201 -2.11 -9.40 0.93
C GLY A 201 -1.21 -8.56 1.82
N ASN A 202 -0.81 -9.15 2.95
CA ASN A 202 0.04 -8.44 3.91
C ASN A 202 1.51 -8.46 3.48
N TRP A 203 2.20 -7.39 3.83
CA TRP A 203 3.63 -7.22 3.63
C TRP A 203 4.31 -6.92 4.96
N LYS A 204 5.48 -7.53 5.17
CA LYS A 204 6.36 -7.25 6.31
C LYS A 204 7.80 -7.23 5.81
N ASP A 205 8.54 -6.16 6.11
CA ASP A 205 9.95 -6.00 5.73
C ASP A 205 10.21 -6.28 4.24
N ASN A 206 9.38 -5.70 3.37
CA ASN A 206 9.39 -5.88 1.90
C ASN A 206 9.16 -7.32 1.42
N LYS A 207 8.62 -8.20 2.26
CA LYS A 207 8.30 -9.59 1.93
C LYS A 207 6.82 -9.88 2.16
N LYS A 208 6.25 -10.74 1.30
CA LYS A 208 4.88 -11.27 1.48
C LYS A 208 4.79 -11.98 2.83
N SER A 209 3.77 -11.67 3.61
CA SER A 209 3.56 -12.19 4.96
C SER A 209 2.05 -12.36 5.25
N GLY A 210 1.69 -13.10 6.28
CA GLY A 210 0.30 -13.26 6.71
C GLY A 210 -0.59 -13.88 5.62
N LYS A 211 -1.85 -13.45 5.53
CA LYS A 211 -2.77 -13.91 4.48
C LYS A 211 -2.60 -13.09 3.21
N GLY A 212 -2.72 -13.74 2.05
CA GLY A 212 -2.71 -13.07 0.75
C GLY A 212 -2.98 -14.00 -0.43
N VAL A 213 -3.40 -13.41 -1.53
CA VAL A 213 -3.68 -14.06 -2.82
C VAL A 213 -2.64 -13.62 -3.83
N MET A 214 -1.92 -14.57 -4.42
CA MET A 214 -1.03 -14.36 -5.56
C MET A 214 -1.68 -14.91 -6.82
N LYS A 215 -1.72 -14.10 -7.87
CA LYS A 215 -2.04 -14.50 -9.24
C LYS A 215 -0.79 -14.30 -10.06
N TRP A 216 -0.30 -15.36 -10.71
CA TRP A 216 0.88 -15.26 -11.57
C TRP A 216 0.47 -14.99 -13.01
N ALA A 217 1.36 -14.39 -13.78
CA ALA A 217 1.17 -14.13 -15.21
C ALA A 217 0.89 -15.39 -16.04
N ASN A 218 1.36 -16.56 -15.58
CA ASN A 218 1.10 -17.86 -16.22
C ASN A 218 -0.33 -18.37 -15.98
N GLY A 219 -1.16 -17.69 -15.17
CA GLY A 219 -2.52 -18.09 -14.82
C GLY A 219 -2.66 -18.85 -13.51
N ASP A 220 -1.56 -19.23 -12.85
CA ASP A 220 -1.62 -19.87 -11.53
C ASP A 220 -2.17 -18.90 -10.49
N VAL A 221 -2.84 -19.45 -9.48
CA VAL A 221 -3.39 -18.69 -8.35
C VAL A 221 -3.09 -19.41 -7.04
N PHE A 222 -2.55 -18.70 -6.05
CA PHE A 222 -2.42 -19.19 -4.69
C PHE A 222 -3.14 -18.27 -3.73
N ASP A 223 -4.10 -18.82 -2.99
CA ASP A 223 -4.80 -18.15 -1.90
C ASP A 223 -4.40 -18.84 -0.58
N GLY A 224 -3.65 -18.15 0.28
CA GLY A 224 -3.20 -18.78 1.50
C GLY A 224 -2.32 -17.90 2.39
N SER A 225 -1.61 -18.59 3.28
CA SER A 225 -0.67 -17.97 4.20
C SER A 225 0.74 -17.83 3.57
N TRP A 226 1.44 -16.78 4.01
CA TRP A 226 2.76 -16.37 3.52
C TRP A 226 3.69 -16.08 4.69
N SER A 227 4.95 -16.45 4.55
CA SER A 227 6.01 -16.13 5.51
C SER A 227 7.31 -15.88 4.78
N ASN A 228 7.97 -14.75 5.06
CA ASN A 228 9.23 -14.34 4.45
C ASN A 228 9.24 -14.42 2.91
N GLY A 229 8.12 -14.10 2.25
CA GLY A 229 8.00 -14.10 0.79
C GLY A 229 7.63 -15.45 0.19
N LEU A 230 7.53 -16.51 1.00
CA LEU A 230 7.23 -17.87 0.57
C LEU A 230 5.84 -18.31 1.03
N ARG A 231 5.22 -19.22 0.28
CA ARG A 231 3.99 -19.90 0.67
C ARG A 231 4.23 -20.69 1.96
N HIS A 232 3.37 -20.52 2.95
CA HIS A 232 3.52 -21.13 4.26
C HIS A 232 2.16 -21.42 4.90
N GLY A 233 2.00 -22.51 5.65
CA GLY A 233 0.74 -22.84 6.33
C GLY A 233 -0.41 -23.12 5.35
N SER A 234 -1.66 -22.95 5.78
CA SER A 234 -2.81 -23.32 4.98
C SER A 234 -2.99 -22.48 3.71
N GLY A 235 -3.34 -23.13 2.61
CA GLY A 235 -3.66 -22.47 1.35
C GLY A 235 -4.29 -23.38 0.30
N VAL A 236 -4.66 -22.75 -0.82
CA VAL A 236 -5.19 -23.36 -2.03
C VAL A 236 -4.35 -22.87 -3.20
N TYR A 237 -3.70 -23.78 -3.91
CA TYR A 237 -3.01 -23.51 -5.16
C TYR A 237 -3.86 -24.04 -6.32
N ARG A 238 -4.17 -23.18 -7.28
CA ARG A 238 -4.85 -23.52 -8.53
C ARG A 238 -3.86 -23.29 -9.65
N PHE A 239 -3.57 -24.34 -10.40
CA PHE A 239 -2.69 -24.28 -11.54
C PHE A 239 -3.49 -23.82 -12.76
N ALA A 240 -2.82 -23.15 -13.69
CA ALA A 240 -3.41 -22.71 -14.95
C ALA A 240 -3.95 -23.88 -15.80
N ASN A 241 -3.38 -25.07 -15.64
CA ASN A 241 -3.84 -26.30 -16.30
C ASN A 241 -5.15 -26.87 -15.71
N GLY A 242 -5.68 -26.28 -14.62
CA GLY A 242 -6.89 -26.72 -13.94
C GLY A 242 -6.67 -27.60 -12.70
N ASP A 243 -5.43 -28.01 -12.42
CA ASP A 243 -5.11 -28.76 -11.20
C ASP A 243 -5.28 -27.89 -9.94
N VAL A 244 -5.58 -28.52 -8.80
CA VAL A 244 -5.78 -27.84 -7.52
C VAL A 244 -5.11 -28.59 -6.37
N CYS A 245 -4.23 -27.91 -5.63
CA CYS A 245 -3.70 -28.36 -4.34
C CYS A 245 -4.36 -27.62 -3.19
N ILE A 246 -4.78 -28.33 -2.14
CA ILE A 246 -5.32 -27.77 -0.90
C ILE A 246 -4.58 -28.41 0.27
N GLY A 247 -4.05 -27.62 1.18
CA GLY A 247 -3.41 -28.14 2.39
C GLY A 247 -2.43 -27.15 3.01
N ASN A 248 -1.50 -27.66 3.80
CA ASN A 248 -0.41 -26.88 4.37
C ASN A 248 0.74 -26.77 3.38
N PHE A 249 1.38 -25.60 3.31
CA PHE A 249 2.52 -25.34 2.44
C PHE A 249 3.76 -25.00 3.28
N LYS A 250 4.93 -25.42 2.80
CA LYS A 250 6.23 -25.05 3.35
C LYS A 250 7.17 -24.77 2.19
N SER A 251 7.85 -23.62 2.21
CA SER A 251 8.87 -23.26 1.23
C SER A 251 8.45 -23.45 -0.24
N LYS A 252 7.18 -23.15 -0.55
CA LYS A 252 6.50 -23.28 -1.87
C LYS A 252 5.77 -24.61 -2.12
N PHE A 253 6.07 -25.67 -1.38
CA PHE A 253 5.52 -26.99 -1.67
C PHE A 253 4.41 -27.38 -0.71
N LEU A 254 3.50 -28.25 -1.17
CA LEU A 254 2.52 -28.90 -0.31
C LEU A 254 3.25 -29.81 0.69
N HIS A 255 2.90 -29.70 1.97
CA HIS A 255 3.56 -30.40 3.06
C HIS A 255 2.53 -30.84 4.12
N GLY A 256 2.74 -32.00 4.72
CA GLY A 256 1.80 -32.63 5.64
C GLY A 256 0.51 -33.06 4.93
N LYS A 257 -0.62 -33.05 5.65
CA LYS A 257 -1.90 -33.48 5.10
C LYS A 257 -2.38 -32.52 4.01
N GLY A 258 -2.71 -33.07 2.83
CA GLY A 258 -3.15 -32.29 1.69
C GLY A 258 -3.98 -33.09 0.68
N LYS A 259 -4.63 -32.37 -0.22
CA LYS A 259 -5.44 -32.89 -1.32
C LYS A 259 -4.96 -32.27 -2.62
N TYR A 260 -4.58 -33.10 -3.58
CA TYR A 260 -4.38 -32.72 -4.97
C TYR A 260 -5.56 -33.21 -5.80
N THR A 261 -6.08 -32.36 -6.68
CA THR A 261 -7.13 -32.68 -7.64
C THR A 261 -6.60 -32.32 -9.01
N SER A 262 -6.38 -33.31 -9.87
CA SER A 262 -5.98 -33.03 -11.24
C SER A 262 -7.15 -32.46 -12.04
N SER A 263 -6.85 -31.80 -13.14
CA SER A 263 -7.78 -31.19 -14.09
C SER A 263 -8.83 -32.16 -14.65
N ASN A 264 -8.52 -33.45 -14.71
CA ASN A 264 -9.46 -34.51 -15.09
C ASN A 264 -10.39 -34.97 -13.95
N GLY A 265 -10.29 -34.38 -12.76
CA GLY A 265 -11.11 -34.68 -11.59
C GLY A 265 -10.56 -35.77 -10.66
N THR A 266 -9.44 -36.41 -10.98
CA THR A 266 -8.83 -37.41 -10.08
C THR A 266 -8.33 -36.76 -8.80
N ILE A 267 -8.69 -37.34 -7.66
CA ILE A 267 -8.36 -36.82 -6.33
C ILE A 267 -7.30 -37.71 -5.68
N TYR A 268 -6.27 -37.06 -5.13
CA TYR A 268 -5.23 -37.67 -4.33
C TYR A 268 -5.19 -36.98 -2.96
N LYS A 269 -5.68 -37.68 -1.94
CA LYS A 269 -5.57 -37.26 -0.54
C LYS A 269 -4.40 -38.00 0.09
N GLY A 270 -3.56 -37.31 0.86
CA GLY A 270 -2.34 -37.92 1.40
C GLY A 270 -1.56 -37.01 2.32
N TYR A 271 -0.46 -37.56 2.83
CA TYR A 271 0.64 -36.79 3.39
C TYR A 271 1.63 -36.47 2.27
N TRP A 272 2.13 -35.24 2.29
CA TRP A 272 3.02 -34.69 1.27
C TRP A 272 4.29 -34.20 1.94
N ASP A 273 5.42 -34.39 1.28
CA ASP A 273 6.69 -33.78 1.66
C ASP A 273 7.36 -33.18 0.44
N ASP A 274 7.67 -31.88 0.54
CA ASP A 274 8.17 -31.03 -0.55
C ASP A 274 7.50 -31.28 -1.92
N GLY A 275 6.17 -31.45 -1.90
CA GLY A 275 5.35 -31.58 -3.10
C GLY A 275 5.24 -33.00 -3.65
N THR A 276 5.91 -33.97 -3.02
CA THR A 276 5.79 -35.39 -3.34
C THR A 276 4.87 -36.05 -2.33
N MET A 277 3.93 -36.88 -2.80
CA MET A 277 3.06 -37.65 -1.90
C MET A 277 3.88 -38.77 -1.26
N THR A 278 3.97 -38.77 0.07
CA THR A 278 4.70 -39.79 0.84
C THR A 278 3.80 -40.92 1.30
N GLU A 279 2.53 -40.60 1.62
CA GLU A 279 1.53 -41.57 2.07
C GLU A 279 0.17 -41.22 1.50
N LYS A 280 -0.50 -42.19 0.85
CA LYS A 280 -1.85 -42.01 0.34
C LYS A 280 -2.85 -42.26 1.46
N ILE A 281 -3.73 -41.31 1.72
CA ILE A 281 -4.90 -41.50 2.58
C ILE A 281 -5.99 -42.14 1.72
N PRO A 282 -6.44 -43.37 2.01
CA PRO A 282 -7.51 -44.01 1.24
C PRO A 282 -8.78 -43.16 1.29
N ASP A 283 -9.46 -43.04 0.15
CA ASP A 283 -10.83 -42.53 0.14
C ASP A 283 -11.73 -43.56 0.82
N LEU A 284 -11.91 -43.42 2.14
CA LEU A 284 -12.87 -44.22 2.94
C LEU A 284 -14.31 -44.04 2.44
N GLU A 285 -14.56 -43.03 1.59
CA GLU A 285 -15.84 -42.78 0.91
C GLU A 285 -16.13 -43.78 -0.23
N ASN A 286 -15.14 -44.56 -0.69
CA ASN A 286 -15.32 -45.57 -1.74
C ASN A 286 -15.48 -46.98 -1.16
N LEU A 287 -16.71 -47.26 -0.70
CA LEU A 287 -17.44 -48.52 -0.68
C LEU A 287 -16.66 -49.84 -0.39
N VAL A 288 -17.10 -50.54 0.65
CA VAL A 288 -17.07 -52.01 0.71
C VAL A 288 -18.41 -52.52 0.13
N GLY A 289 -18.59 -52.54 -1.20
CA GLY A 289 -19.86 -53.00 -1.82
C GLY A 289 -21.03 -52.06 -1.48
N ASP A 290 -22.22 -52.55 -1.13
CA ASP A 290 -23.40 -51.70 -0.80
C ASP A 290 -23.25 -50.81 0.47
N TYR A 291 -22.05 -50.75 1.07
CA TYR A 291 -21.83 -50.20 2.39
C TYR A 291 -20.85 -49.02 2.41
N MET A 292 -21.28 -47.89 2.97
CA MET A 292 -20.44 -46.72 3.24
C MET A 292 -19.89 -46.76 4.66
N LEU A 293 -18.62 -46.34 4.83
CA LEU A 293 -17.99 -46.06 6.12
C LEU A 293 -18.01 -44.56 6.34
N LEU A 294 -18.89 -44.08 7.22
CA LEU A 294 -18.95 -42.67 7.61
C LEU A 294 -18.03 -42.41 8.79
N GLN A 295 -16.92 -41.69 8.56
CA GLN A 295 -16.01 -41.27 9.62
C GLN A 295 -16.67 -40.19 10.49
N ILE A 296 -16.88 -40.49 11.76
CA ILE A 296 -17.38 -39.54 12.75
C ILE A 296 -16.15 -38.97 13.48
N PRO A 297 -15.79 -37.69 13.30
CA PRO A 297 -14.71 -37.08 14.06
C PRO A 297 -15.10 -37.00 15.54
N ASN A 298 -14.25 -37.55 16.41
CA ASN A 298 -14.42 -37.39 17.86
C ASN A 298 -14.19 -35.92 18.22
N LYS A 299 -15.05 -35.39 19.09
CA LYS A 299 -15.11 -33.95 19.39
C LYS A 299 -13.94 -33.44 20.23
N ASP A 300 -13.14 -34.35 20.78
CA ASP A 300 -12.07 -34.06 21.72
C ASP A 300 -10.72 -34.51 21.13
N GLU A 301 -9.88 -33.53 20.79
CA GLU A 301 -8.51 -33.68 20.33
C GLU A 301 -7.62 -34.21 21.46
N SER A 302 -7.59 -35.54 21.67
CA SER A 302 -6.45 -36.25 22.27
C SER A 302 -6.72 -37.75 22.21
N ASP A 303 -6.04 -38.47 21.31
CA ASP A 303 -5.94 -39.93 21.29
C ASP A 303 -7.22 -40.73 21.61
N ALA A 304 -8.20 -40.79 20.70
CA ALA A 304 -9.11 -41.93 20.60
C ALA A 304 -10.00 -41.86 19.36
N GLY A 305 -9.68 -42.70 18.39
CA GLY A 305 -10.67 -43.49 17.69
C GLY A 305 -11.40 -42.95 16.45
N LEU A 306 -11.30 -43.71 15.35
CA LEU A 306 -12.16 -43.60 14.18
C LEU A 306 -13.47 -44.36 14.43
N SER A 307 -14.57 -43.67 14.70
CA SER A 307 -15.90 -44.31 14.64
C SER A 307 -16.42 -44.28 13.21
N CYS A 308 -16.75 -45.44 12.65
CA CYS A 308 -17.31 -45.60 11.32
C CYS A 308 -18.77 -46.10 11.41
N LEU A 309 -19.71 -45.34 10.84
CA LEU A 309 -21.08 -45.83 10.65
C LEU A 309 -21.11 -46.74 9.41
N VAL A 310 -21.73 -47.91 9.52
CA VAL A 310 -21.92 -48.83 8.38
C VAL A 310 -23.37 -48.76 7.94
N THR A 311 -23.62 -48.31 6.72
CA THR A 311 -24.98 -48.13 6.16
C THR A 311 -25.21 -49.05 4.97
N LYS A 312 -26.46 -49.46 4.71
CA LYS A 312 -26.89 -50.05 3.42
C LYS A 312 -28.03 -49.19 2.88
N GLY A 313 -27.76 -48.39 1.85
CA GLY A 313 -28.67 -47.31 1.45
C GLY A 313 -28.85 -46.27 2.56
N LYS A 314 -30.10 -45.95 2.93
CA LYS A 314 -30.41 -45.01 4.04
C LYS A 314 -30.45 -45.66 5.43
N ASN A 315 -30.28 -46.98 5.53
CA ASN A 315 -30.44 -47.71 6.79
C ASN A 315 -29.08 -47.97 7.47
N ILE A 316 -28.96 -47.56 8.73
CA ILE A 316 -27.80 -47.85 9.57
C ILE A 316 -27.84 -49.32 9.96
N GLN A 317 -26.80 -50.07 9.58
CA GLN A 317 -26.67 -51.49 9.87
C GLN A 317 -25.80 -51.76 11.10
N GLY A 318 -24.94 -50.82 11.48
CA GLY A 318 -24.14 -50.91 12.69
C GLY A 318 -23.17 -49.73 12.84
N VAL A 319 -22.50 -49.69 13.99
CA VAL A 319 -21.43 -48.73 14.30
C VAL A 319 -20.17 -49.55 14.55
N LEU A 320 -19.11 -49.26 13.79
CA LEU A 320 -17.78 -49.78 14.05
C LEU A 320 -17.01 -48.70 14.79
N VAL A 321 -16.61 -48.95 16.03
CA VAL A 321 -15.77 -48.01 16.80
C VAL A 321 -14.35 -48.53 16.71
N VAL A 322 -13.47 -47.82 16.02
CA VAL A 322 -12.02 -48.04 16.10
C VAL A 322 -11.54 -47.17 17.25
N GLU A 323 -11.03 -47.73 18.34
CA GLU A 323 -10.66 -46.94 19.52
C GLU A 323 -9.22 -46.39 19.43
N LYS A 324 -8.31 -47.05 18.71
CA LYS A 324 -6.91 -46.63 18.56
C LYS A 324 -6.28 -47.15 17.27
N ILE A 325 -5.49 -46.31 16.59
CA ILE A 325 -4.58 -46.72 15.51
C ILE A 325 -3.19 -46.32 15.95
N GLU A 326 -2.40 -47.26 16.47
CA GLU A 326 -0.99 -47.04 16.76
C GLU A 326 -0.16 -47.42 15.53
N GLN A 327 0.45 -46.41 14.91
CA GLN A 327 1.46 -46.63 13.88
C GLN A 327 2.76 -47.06 14.60
N TYR A 328 3.38 -48.14 14.14
CA TYR A 328 4.59 -48.82 14.66
C TYR A 328 4.39 -49.96 15.67
N SER A 329 3.82 -51.09 15.22
CA SER A 329 4.34 -52.46 15.44
C SER A 329 3.42 -53.45 14.70
N GLU A 330 3.90 -54.64 14.36
CA GLU A 330 3.22 -55.66 13.52
C GLU A 330 1.88 -56.22 14.08
N THR A 331 1.25 -55.57 15.06
CA THR A 331 -0.09 -55.89 15.56
C THR A 331 -0.83 -54.63 15.99
N THR A 332 -1.73 -54.12 15.16
CA THR A 332 -2.72 -53.10 15.57
C THR A 332 -3.84 -53.78 16.35
N LYS A 333 -4.12 -53.33 17.58
CA LYS A 333 -5.34 -53.73 18.32
C LYS A 333 -6.53 -52.94 17.80
N LEU A 334 -7.48 -53.64 17.19
CA LEU A 334 -8.83 -53.16 16.96
C LEU A 334 -9.77 -53.96 17.86
N SER A 335 -10.73 -53.30 18.50
CA SER A 335 -11.79 -53.93 19.29
C SER A 335 -13.12 -53.64 18.58
N VAL A 336 -13.96 -54.67 18.38
CA VAL A 336 -15.26 -54.53 17.69
C VAL A 336 -16.38 -54.64 18.73
N MET A 337 -17.03 -53.52 19.06
CA MET A 337 -18.28 -53.59 19.83
C MET A 337 -19.46 -53.93 18.90
N GLN A 338 -19.99 -55.15 19.01
CA GLN A 338 -21.26 -55.52 18.37
C GLN A 338 -22.44 -54.91 19.14
N GLY A 339 -23.24 -54.07 18.49
CA GLY A 339 -24.55 -53.66 19.00
C GLY A 339 -25.44 -54.87 19.28
N LYS A 340 -26.20 -54.82 20.39
CA LYS A 340 -26.95 -55.89 21.08
C LYS A 340 -28.01 -56.72 20.28
N LYS A 341 -27.92 -56.90 18.96
CA LYS A 341 -28.79 -57.84 18.22
C LYS A 341 -27.97 -58.87 17.46
N LYS A 342 -27.83 -60.06 18.07
CA LYS A 342 -27.32 -61.29 17.46
C LYS A 342 -28.29 -61.74 16.36
N SER A 343 -28.03 -61.33 15.12
CA SER A 343 -28.47 -62.03 13.92
C SER A 343 -27.27 -62.75 13.33
N SER A 344 -27.42 -64.03 12.96
CA SER A 344 -26.35 -64.84 12.33
C SER A 344 -25.81 -64.19 11.06
N THR A 345 -26.65 -63.43 10.35
CA THR A 345 -26.29 -62.64 9.17
C THR A 345 -25.32 -61.50 9.51
N ILE A 346 -25.48 -60.87 10.67
CA ILE A 346 -24.64 -59.74 11.13
C ILE A 346 -23.24 -60.25 11.51
N SER A 347 -23.13 -61.44 12.12
CA SER A 347 -21.84 -62.05 12.46
C SER A 347 -21.00 -62.42 11.23
N THR A 348 -21.61 -63.06 10.21
CA THR A 348 -20.94 -63.38 8.94
C THR A 348 -20.52 -62.11 8.20
N PHE A 349 -21.36 -61.07 8.24
CA PHE A 349 -21.09 -59.77 7.66
C PHE A 349 -19.86 -59.07 8.26
N PHE A 350 -19.76 -59.01 9.59
CA PHE A 350 -18.59 -58.42 10.25
C PHE A 350 -17.30 -59.21 9.95
N LYS A 351 -17.36 -60.54 9.83
CA LYS A 351 -16.22 -61.36 9.42
C LYS A 351 -15.75 -61.03 7.99
N THR A 352 -16.67 -60.83 7.05
CA THR A 352 -16.33 -60.47 5.66
C THR A 352 -15.72 -59.07 5.57
N VAL A 353 -16.29 -58.08 6.27
CA VAL A 353 -15.75 -56.71 6.30
C VAL A 353 -14.37 -56.68 6.94
N LYS A 354 -14.20 -57.37 8.07
CA LYS A 354 -12.92 -57.55 8.76
C LYS A 354 -11.86 -58.15 7.84
N ALA A 355 -12.13 -59.30 7.21
CA ALA A 355 -11.18 -59.95 6.31
C ALA A 355 -10.78 -59.07 5.12
N LYS A 356 -11.70 -58.24 4.61
CA LYS A 356 -11.42 -57.31 3.50
C LYS A 356 -10.61 -56.10 3.94
N MET A 357 -10.85 -55.58 5.15
CA MET A 357 -10.02 -54.54 5.78
C MET A 357 -8.61 -55.06 6.05
N GLU A 358 -8.46 -56.26 6.63
CA GLU A 358 -7.16 -56.88 6.89
C GLU A 358 -6.34 -57.05 5.60
N ARG A 359 -6.98 -57.48 4.50
CA ARG A 359 -6.32 -57.57 3.18
C ARG A 359 -5.91 -56.22 2.62
N ASN A 360 -6.80 -55.22 2.65
CA ASN A 360 -6.57 -53.93 1.99
C ASN A 360 -5.61 -53.03 2.76
N LEU A 361 -5.57 -53.16 4.09
CA LEU A 361 -4.75 -52.33 4.98
C LEU A 361 -3.48 -53.06 5.45
N GLN A 362 -3.33 -54.35 5.15
CA GLN A 362 -2.24 -55.21 5.65
C GLN A 362 -2.09 -55.20 7.18
N ILE A 363 -3.21 -55.12 7.90
CA ILE A 363 -3.27 -55.18 9.37
C ILE A 363 -4.02 -56.44 9.83
N ARG A 364 -3.80 -56.90 11.06
CA ARG A 364 -4.53 -58.02 11.68
C ARG A 364 -5.46 -57.49 12.77
N ILE A 365 -6.76 -57.69 12.62
CA ILE A 365 -7.80 -57.16 13.51
C ILE A 365 -8.13 -58.25 14.55
N ARG A 366 -8.05 -57.94 15.85
CA ARG A 366 -8.48 -58.88 16.91
C ARG A 366 -9.98 -58.71 17.19
N ASP A 367 -10.65 -59.80 17.55
CA ASP A 367 -11.99 -59.70 18.12
C ASP A 367 -11.82 -59.66 19.63
N ASP A 368 -12.17 -58.55 20.28
CA ASP A 368 -12.35 -58.52 21.73
C ASP A 368 -13.78 -58.99 22.02
N GLU A 369 -13.93 -60.28 22.34
CA GLU A 369 -15.20 -60.86 22.84
C GLU A 369 -15.36 -60.71 24.36
N THR A 370 -14.86 -59.63 24.97
CA THR A 370 -15.02 -59.40 26.41
C THR A 370 -15.69 -58.07 26.72
N MET A 371 -17.03 -58.10 26.79
CA MET A 371 -17.81 -57.42 27.84
C MET A 371 -18.95 -58.32 28.29
#